data_AF-A0A524G5Q0-F1
#
_entry.id   AF-A0A524G5Q0-F1
#
_cell.length_a   1.000
_cell.length_b   1.000
_cell.length_c   1.000
_cell.angle_alpha   90.00
_cell.angle_beta   90.00
_cell.angle_gamma   90.00
#
_symmetry.space_group_name_H-M   'P 1'
#
loop_
_entity.id
_entity.type
_entity.pdbx_description
1 polymer ?
#
loop_
_entity_poly.entity_id
_entity_poly.type
_entity_poly.pdbx_seq_one_letter_code
_entity_poly.pdbx_strand_id
1 'polypeptide(L)'
;MTMLFICRSCGKSSTDIDQVLDGQCSCGCTHFHLVSEDRSELPKPLDAKEEIRRDLHQWLDLNLDSMSPDQVVNISVKFEIDRDTLTS
;
A
#
# COMPACT_ATOMS: atom_id res chain seq x y z
N MET A 1 -7.39 20.37 -3.75
CA MET A 1 -7.56 18.91 -3.74
C MET A 1 -8.95 18.63 -4.31
N THR A 2 -9.03 18.15 -5.55
CA THR A 2 -10.30 17.85 -6.21
C THR A 2 -10.61 16.38 -6.01
N MET A 3 -11.82 16.07 -5.54
CA MET A 3 -12.32 14.71 -5.38
C MET A 3 -12.97 14.27 -6.69
N LEU A 4 -12.53 13.15 -7.26
CA LEU A 4 -13.09 12.58 -8.49
C LEU A 4 -13.93 11.35 -8.15
N PHE A 5 -15.20 11.38 -8.54
CA PHE A 5 -16.12 10.27 -8.40
C PHE A 5 -16.23 9.54 -9.73
N ILE A 6 -15.81 8.27 -9.79
CA ILE A 6 -15.88 7.48 -11.01
C ILE A 6 -17.03 6.49 -10.91
N CYS A 7 -17.91 6.51 -11.91
CA CYS A 7 -19.02 5.57 -12.00
C CYS A 7 -18.49 4.13 -12.20
N ARG A 8 -18.95 3.18 -11.38
CA ARG A 8 -18.53 1.77 -11.49
C ARG A 8 -19.05 1.06 -12.74
N SER A 9 -20.11 1.56 -13.36
CA SER A 9 -20.72 0.92 -14.53
C SER A 9 -20.16 1.42 -15.85
N CYS A 10 -19.95 2.73 -16.02
CA CYS A 10 -19.50 3.31 -17.28
C CYS A 10 -18.09 3.91 -17.25
N GLY A 11 -17.45 4.00 -16.08
CA GLY A 11 -16.10 4.54 -15.94
C GLY A 11 -15.97 6.05 -16.15
N LYS A 12 -17.07 6.77 -16.38
CA LYS A 12 -17.06 8.24 -16.47
C LYS A 12 -16.78 8.84 -15.09
N SER A 13 -15.91 9.84 -15.06
CA SER A 13 -15.63 10.64 -13.86
C SER A 13 -16.56 11.84 -13.77
N SER A 14 -16.97 12.17 -12.55
CA SER A 14 -17.65 13.41 -12.19
C SER A 14 -16.94 14.03 -10.99
N THR A 15 -16.84 15.35 -10.96
CA THR A 15 -16.33 16.13 -9.82
C THR A 15 -17.47 16.77 -9.02
N ASP A 16 -18.71 16.62 -9.49
CA ASP A 16 -19.90 17.21 -8.92
C ASP A 16 -20.52 16.24 -7.91
N ILE A 17 -20.46 16.59 -6.63
CA ILE A 17 -20.93 15.73 -5.53
C ILE A 17 -22.46 15.61 -5.51
N ASP A 18 -23.18 16.65 -5.94
CA ASP A 18 -24.64 16.63 -5.97
C ASP A 18 -25.13 15.63 -7.02
N GLN A 19 -24.51 15.59 -8.20
CA GLN A 19 -24.83 14.58 -9.23
C GLN A 19 -24.58 13.14 -8.78
N VAL A 20 -23.56 12.91 -7.95
CA VAL A 20 -23.21 11.60 -7.41
C VAL A 20 -24.22 11.16 -6.35
N LEU A 21 -24.61 12.07 -5.45
CA LEU A 21 -25.60 11.83 -4.40
C LEU A 21 -27.01 11.62 -4.97
N ASP A 22 -27.38 12.34 -6.03
CA ASP A 22 -28.63 12.14 -6.77
C ASP A 22 -28.61 10.91 -7.70
N GLY A 23 -27.48 10.21 -7.81
CA GLY A 23 -27.38 8.99 -8.61
C GLY A 23 -27.48 9.21 -10.13
N GLN A 24 -27.24 10.43 -10.59
CA GLN A 24 -27.47 10.87 -11.97
C GLN A 24 -26.29 10.53 -12.92
N CYS A 25 -25.68 9.34 -12.79
CA CYS A 25 -24.86 8.86 -13.90
C CYS A 25 -25.74 8.81 -15.16
N SER A 26 -25.23 9.28 -16.30
CA SER A 26 -25.94 9.15 -17.60
C SER A 26 -26.25 7.69 -17.97
N CYS A 27 -25.62 6.74 -17.26
CA CYS A 27 -25.78 5.31 -17.38
C CYS A 27 -26.83 4.70 -16.42
N GLY A 28 -27.45 5.49 -15.54
CA GLY A 28 -28.41 5.04 -14.53
C GLY A 28 -27.79 4.35 -13.30
N CYS A 29 -26.47 4.37 -13.17
CA CYS A 29 -25.77 3.76 -12.03
C CYS A 29 -25.61 4.76 -10.89
N THR A 30 -26.02 4.35 -9.69
CA THR A 30 -25.89 5.12 -8.44
C THR A 30 -24.59 4.80 -7.67
N HIS A 31 -23.77 3.87 -8.19
CA HIS A 31 -22.56 3.42 -7.52
C HIS A 31 -21.32 4.09 -8.13
N PHE A 32 -20.71 4.96 -7.35
CA PHE A 32 -19.45 5.65 -7.67
C PHE A 32 -18.36 5.19 -6.72
N HIS A 33 -17.11 5.10 -7.18
CA HIS A 33 -15.96 5.03 -6.28
C HIS A 33 -15.28 6.40 -6.23
N LEU A 34 -14.92 6.83 -5.02
CA LEU A 34 -14.14 8.04 -4.80
C LEU A 34 -12.68 7.74 -5.11
N VAL A 35 -12.08 8.61 -5.91
CA VAL A 35 -10.66 8.59 -6.23
C VAL A 35 -10.11 9.97 -5.94
N SER A 36 -9.06 10.02 -5.14
CA SER A 36 -8.20 11.20 -5.11
C SER A 36 -7.54 11.35 -6.49
N GLU A 37 -7.55 12.55 -7.06
CA GLU A 37 -6.90 12.84 -8.35
C GLU A 37 -5.41 12.46 -8.39
N ASP A 38 -4.82 12.21 -7.21
CA ASP A 38 -3.50 11.62 -7.03
C ASP A 38 -3.50 10.10 -7.26
N ARG A 39 -3.63 9.69 -8.53
CA ARG A 39 -3.35 8.31 -8.98
C ARG A 39 -1.91 8.14 -9.50
N SER A 40 -1.05 9.15 -9.32
CA SER A 40 0.24 9.22 -10.03
C SER A 40 1.44 8.78 -9.22
N GLU A 41 1.33 8.63 -7.90
CA GLU A 41 2.47 8.16 -7.12
C GLU A 41 2.23 6.70 -6.74
N LEU A 42 2.70 5.77 -7.59
CA LEU A 42 3.20 4.49 -7.07
C LEU A 42 4.01 4.84 -5.82
N PRO A 43 3.77 4.17 -4.67
CA PRO A 43 4.46 4.50 -3.43
C PRO A 43 5.94 4.64 -3.74
N LYS A 44 6.53 5.78 -3.39
CA LYS A 44 7.95 6.02 -3.66
C LYS A 44 8.71 4.79 -3.15
N PRO A 45 9.66 4.25 -3.95
CA PRO A 45 10.44 3.11 -3.51
C PRO A 45 11.01 3.44 -2.13
N LEU A 46 10.87 2.51 -1.20
CA LEU A 46 11.37 2.69 0.16
C LEU A 46 12.87 2.97 0.09
N ASP A 47 13.35 3.85 0.96
CA ASP A 47 14.79 3.97 1.18
C ASP A 47 15.35 2.60 1.56
N ALA A 48 16.59 2.29 1.16
CA ALA A 48 17.19 0.97 1.40
C ALA A 48 17.11 0.55 2.88
N LYS A 49 17.20 1.51 3.82
CA LYS A 49 17.02 1.25 5.25
C LYS A 49 15.60 0.80 5.61
N GLU A 50 14.60 1.41 5.00
CA GLU A 50 13.19 1.10 5.25
C GLU A 50 12.77 -0.21 4.56
N GLU A 51 13.38 -0.54 3.41
CA GLU A 51 13.21 -1.83 2.76
C GLU A 51 13.75 -2.97 3.65
N ILE A 52 14.99 -2.86 4.15
CA ILE A 52 15.58 -3.84 5.07
C ILE A 52 14.72 -3.99 6.34
N ARG A 53 14.21 -2.87 6.87
CA ARG A 53 13.32 -2.91 8.04
C ARG A 53 12.03 -3.67 7.74
N ARG A 54 11.36 -3.38 6.62
CA ARG A 54 10.12 -4.06 6.21
C ARG A 54 10.36 -5.56 6.06
N ASP A 55 11.43 -5.93 5.37
CA ASP A 55 11.74 -7.32 5.07
C ASP A 55 12.09 -8.10 6.36
N LEU A 56 12.76 -7.45 7.32
CA LEU A 56 12.99 -8.02 8.64
C LEU A 56 11.68 -8.26 9.40
N HIS A 57 10.78 -7.29 9.44
CA HIS A 57 9.49 -7.45 10.12
C HIS A 57 8.71 -8.62 9.52
N GLN A 58 8.65 -8.68 8.19
CA GLN A 58 7.99 -9.78 7.49
C GLN A 58 8.65 -11.12 7.79
N TRP A 59 9.98 -11.19 7.79
CA TRP A 59 10.69 -12.42 8.15
C TRP A 59 10.39 -12.83 9.59
N LEU A 60 10.41 -11.89 10.54
CA LEU A 60 10.10 -12.16 11.94
C LEU A 60 8.68 -12.68 12.11
N ASP A 61 7.68 -12.02 11.51
CA ASP A 61 6.28 -12.46 11.58
C ASP A 61 6.11 -13.89 11.05
N LEU A 62 6.65 -14.20 9.87
CA LEU A 62 6.57 -15.54 9.27
C LEU A 62 7.22 -16.63 10.13
N ASN A 63 8.35 -16.32 10.77
CA ASN A 63 9.05 -17.28 11.60
C ASN A 63 8.38 -17.44 12.98
N LEU A 64 7.81 -16.36 13.54
CA LEU A 64 7.07 -16.41 14.79
C LEU A 64 5.73 -17.14 14.66
N ASP A 65 5.00 -16.94 13.56
CA ASP A 65 3.75 -17.66 13.26
C ASP A 65 3.96 -19.19 13.22
N SER A 66 5.17 -19.64 12.92
CA SER A 66 5.52 -21.05 12.79
C SER A 66 6.08 -21.67 14.08
N MET A 67 6.24 -20.90 15.16
CA MET A 67 6.87 -21.34 16.41
C MET A 67 5.88 -21.41 17.57
N SER A 68 6.03 -22.41 18.44
CA SER A 68 5.29 -22.45 19.71
C SER A 68 5.87 -21.45 20.71
N PRO A 69 5.08 -20.89 21.65
CA PRO A 69 5.51 -19.85 22.58
C PRO A 69 6.80 -20.18 23.35
N ASP A 70 7.00 -21.46 23.71
CA ASP A 70 8.18 -21.95 24.41
C ASP A 70 9.49 -21.87 23.60
N GLN A 71 9.41 -21.67 22.29
CA GLN A 71 10.57 -21.58 21.39
C GLN A 71 10.98 -20.13 21.09
N VAL A 72 10.10 -19.16 21.37
CA VAL A 72 10.32 -17.73 21.05
C VAL A 72 11.36 -17.08 21.97
N VAL A 73 11.62 -17.67 23.14
CA VAL A 73 12.42 -17.07 24.24
C VAL A 73 13.90 -16.85 23.88
N ASN A 74 14.40 -17.42 22.77
CA ASN A 74 15.83 -17.34 22.42
C ASN A 74 16.11 -16.90 20.97
N ILE A 75 15.22 -16.10 20.37
CA ILE A 75 15.44 -15.58 19.01
C ILE A 75 16.40 -14.39 19.08
N SER A 76 17.56 -14.53 18.43
CA SER A 76 18.52 -13.44 18.23
C SER A 76 18.72 -13.22 16.75
N VAL A 77 18.44 -12.00 16.27
CA VAL A 77 18.73 -11.59 14.89
C VAL A 77 20.00 -10.75 14.88
N LYS A 78 21.02 -11.20 14.15
CA LYS A 78 22.28 -10.46 13.98
C LYS A 78 22.36 -9.90 12.56
N PHE A 79 22.63 -8.61 12.46
CA PHE A 79 22.88 -7.93 11.20
C PHE A 79 24.37 -7.74 11.00
N GLU A 80 24.90 -8.28 9.91
CA GLU A 80 26.26 -8.06 9.48
C GLU A 80 26.21 -7.44 8.10
N ILE A 81 26.71 -6.21 7.98
CA ILE A 81 26.86 -5.53 6.70
C ILE A 81 28.32 -5.75 6.31
N ASP A 82 28.54 -6.67 5.38
CA ASP A 82 29.83 -6.77 4.72
C ASP A 82 29.96 -5.57 3.77
N ARG A 83 30.80 -4.61 4.14
CA ARG A 83 31.25 -3.59 3.19
C ARG A 83 32.38 -4.22 2.42
N ASP A 84 32.04 -4.94 1.35
CA ASP A 84 33.01 -5.34 0.36
C ASP A 84 33.54 -4.05 -0.29
N THR A 85 34.60 -3.49 0.29
CA THR A 85 35.36 -2.38 -0.29
C THR A 85 36.25 -2.97 -1.38
N LEU A 86 35.65 -3.49 -2.44
CA LEU A 86 36.34 -3.75 -3.69
C LEU A 86 35.56 -3.08 -4.82
N THR A 87 36.25 -2.10 -5.43
CA THR A 87 35.89 -1.28 -6.60
C THR A 87 34.90 -0.13 -6.31
N SER A 88 35.20 1.15 -6.54
CA SER A 88 36.34 1.87 -7.14
C SER A 88 36.34 3.32 -6.66
#